data_AF-A0A6I6DJC1-F1
#
_entry.id   AF-A0A6I6DJC1-F1
#
_cell.length_a   1.000
_cell.length_b   1.000
_cell.length_c   1.000
_cell.angle_alpha   90.00
_cell.angle_beta   90.00
_cell.angle_gamma   90.00
#
_symmetry.space_group_name_H-M   'P 1'
#
loop_
_entity.id
_entity.type
_entity.pdbx_description
1 polymer ?
#
loop_
_entity_poly.entity_id
_entity_poly.type
_entity_poly.pdbx_seq_one_letter_code
_entity_poly.pdbx_strand_id
1 'polypeptide(L)' 'MKFLWAICILCGVVGFIEGIVAVFGAVSAPQQAAGAAMGVAWAVIPYCICRAIQQMRPQEVVIKKDE' A
#
# COMPACT_ATOMS: atom_id res chain seq x y z
N MET A 1 -3.84 -13.96 -5.99
CA MET A 1 -3.85 -12.50 -6.21
C MET A 1 -5.02 -11.82 -5.51
N LYS A 2 -6.28 -12.16 -5.79
CA LYS A 2 -7.46 -11.52 -5.17
C LYS A 2 -7.39 -11.42 -3.64
N PHE A 3 -6.93 -12.47 -2.96
CA PHE A 3 -6.75 -12.49 -1.50
C PHE A 3 -5.66 -11.53 -0.98
N LEU A 4 -4.50 -11.49 -1.64
CA LEU A 4 -3.40 -10.56 -1.30
C LEU A 4 -3.82 -9.10 -1.52
N TRP A 5 -4.55 -8.84 -2.60
CA TRP A 5 -5.11 -7.52 -2.88
C TRP A 5 -6.19 -7.11 -1.88
N ALA A 6 -7.01 -8.04 -1.38
CA ALA A 6 -7.97 -7.76 -0.32
C ALA A 6 -7.27 -7.35 1.00
N ILE A 7 -6.17 -8.01 1.35
CA ILE A 7 -5.34 -7.63 2.51
C ILE A 7 -4.72 -6.24 2.30
N CYS A 8 -4.25 -5.94 1.08
CA CYS A 8 -3.76 -4.62 0.71
C CYS A 8 -4.79 -3.51 0.97
N ILE A 9 -6.03 -3.73 0.54
CA ILE A 9 -7.13 -2.79 0.76
C ILE A 9 -7.41 -2.62 2.25
N LEU A 10 -7.43 -3.72 3.01
CA LEU A 10 -7.66 -3.67 4.46
C LEU A 10 -6.56 -2.85 5.17
N CYS A 11 -5.29 -3.10 4.85
CA CYS A 11 -4.16 -2.32 5.37
C CYS A 11 -4.25 -0.84 5.01
N GLY A 12 -4.73 -0.51 3.79
CA GLY A 12 -4.97 0.88 3.39
C GLY A 12 -6.07 1.56 4.20
N VAL A 13 -7.16 0.86 4.50
CA VAL A 13 -8.25 1.39 5.36
C VAL A 13 -7.74 1.62 6.79
N VAL A 14 -6.96 0.68 7.34
CA VAL A 14 -6.35 0.84 8.67
C VAL A 14 -5.38 2.02 8.69
N GLY A 15 -4.49 2.13 7.71
CA GLY A 15 -3.55 3.24 7.59
C GLY A 15 -4.23 4.61 7.44
N PHE A 16 -5.37 4.67 6.74
CA PHE A 16 -6.16 5.89 6.63
C PHE A 16 -6.75 6.33 7.98
N ILE A 17 -7.35 5.38 8.72
CA ILE A 17 -7.92 5.66 10.05
C ILE A 17 -6.81 6.08 11.01
N GLU A 18 -5.70 5.33 11.05
CA GLU A 18 -4.56 5.61 11.93
C GLU A 18 -3.94 6.98 11.60
N GLY A 19 -3.74 7.28 10.32
CA GLY A 19 -3.20 8.57 9.87
C GLY A 19 -4.09 9.75 10.27
N ILE A 20 -5.41 9.63 10.13
CA ILE A 20 -6.35 10.67 10.60
C ILE A 20 -6.26 10.83 12.11
N VAL A 21 -6.36 9.75 12.88
CA VAL A 21 -6.31 9.83 14.34
C VAL A 21 -4.98 10.42 14.82
N ALA A 22 -3.86 10.03 14.21
CA ALA A 22 -2.53 10.51 14.57
C ALA A 22 -2.32 11.99 14.20
N VAL A 23 -2.85 12.46 13.07
CA VAL A 23 -2.74 13.87 12.65
C VAL A 23 -3.64 14.77 13.51
N PHE A 24 -4.88 14.37 13.76
CA PHE A 24 -5.83 15.19 14.54
C PHE A 24 -5.58 15.12 16.05
N GLY A 25 -4.94 14.06 16.55
CA GLY A 25 -4.56 13.90 17.96
C GLY A 25 -3.16 14.42 18.31
N ALA A 26 -2.40 14.91 17.33
CA ALA A 26 -1.03 15.37 17.55
C ALA A 26 -0.97 16.77 18.19
N VAL A 27 -0.08 16.92 19.17
CA VAL A 27 0.13 18.15 19.94
C VAL A 27 1.18 19.05 19.29
N SER A 28 1.95 18.51 18.34
CA SER A 28 3.05 19.21 17.67
C SER A 28 3.07 18.94 16.17
N ALA A 29 3.58 19.91 15.39
CA ALA A 29 3.73 19.77 13.94
C ALA A 29 4.59 18.56 13.50
N PRO A 30 5.71 18.22 14.18
CA PRO A 30 6.47 17.01 13.87
C PRO A 30 5.65 15.72 14.07
N GLN A 31 4.80 15.67 15.10
CA GLN A 31 3.96 14.51 15.38
C GLN A 31 2.86 14.34 14.33
N GLN A 32 2.29 15.44 13.82
CA GLN A 32 1.37 15.39 12.68
C GLN A 32 2.05 14.81 11.44
N ALA A 33 3.26 15.29 11.11
CA ALA A 33 4.00 14.79 9.97
C ALA A 33 4.35 13.29 10.12
N ALA A 34 4.76 12.86 11.31
CA ALA A 34 5.05 11.46 11.60
C ALA A 34 3.79 10.58 11.50
N GLY A 35 2.66 11.04 12.05
CA GLY A 35 1.37 10.33 11.97
C GLY A 35 0.87 10.17 10.53
N ALA A 36 0.98 11.24 9.73
CA ALA A 36 0.67 11.18 8.31
C ALA A 36 1.57 10.18 7.56
N ALA A 37 2.89 10.21 7.82
CA ALA A 37 3.83 9.28 7.20
C ALA A 37 3.56 7.81 7.59
N MET A 38 3.21 7.55 8.85
CA MET A 38 2.84 6.20 9.32
C MET A 38 1.58 5.69 8.62
N GLY A 39 0.55 6.52 8.48
CA GLY A 39 -0.68 6.16 7.76
C GLY A 39 -0.43 5.83 6.28
N VAL A 40 0.46 6.58 5.62
CA VAL A 40 0.86 6.31 4.23
C VAL A 40 1.67 5.01 4.13
N ALA A 41 2.57 4.73 5.07
CA ALA A 41 3.41 3.52 5.07
C ALA A 41 2.56 2.23 5.09
N TRP A 42 1.45 2.25 5.85
CA TRP A 42 0.48 1.15 5.90
C TRP A 42 -0.15 0.80 4.54
N ALA A 43 -0.28 1.77 3.62
CA ALA A 43 -0.76 1.52 2.27
C ALA A 43 0.37 1.10 1.32
N VAL A 44 1.54 1.74 1.43
CA VAL A 44 2.65 1.57 0.48
C VAL A 44 3.34 0.20 0.62
N ILE A 45 3.66 -0.23 1.85
CA ILE A 45 4.37 -1.49 2.10
C ILE A 45 3.65 -2.70 1.51
N PRO A 46 2.36 -2.95 1.83
CA PRO A 46 1.66 -4.12 1.29
C PRO A 46 1.45 -4.03 -0.21
N TYR A 47 1.30 -2.82 -0.78
CA TYR A 47 1.21 -2.64 -2.23
C TYR A 47 2.50 -3.07 -2.94
N CYS A 48 3.65 -2.64 -2.43
CA CYS A 48 4.96 -3.05 -2.94
C CYS A 48 5.14 -4.57 -2.89
N ILE A 49 4.72 -5.22 -1.79
CA ILE A 49 4.77 -6.69 -1.64
C ILE A 49 3.86 -7.36 -2.68
N CYS A 50 2.63 -6.89 -2.86
CA CYS A 50 1.70 -7.46 -3.85
C CYS A 50 2.24 -7.34 -5.28
N ARG A 51 2.85 -6.19 -5.62
CA ARG A 51 3.51 -5.96 -6.91
C ARG A 51 4.70 -6.90 -7.13
N ALA A 52 5.55 -7.08 -6.13
CA ALA A 52 6.69 -7.98 -6.22
C ALA A 52 6.24 -9.42 -6.47
N ILE A 53 5.24 -9.90 -5.71
CA ILE A 53 4.69 -11.26 -5.89
C ILE A 53 4.04 -11.40 -7.27
N GLN A 54 3.40 -10.35 -7.79
CA GLN A 54 2.82 -10.37 -9.14
C GLN A 54 3.87 -10.50 -10.24
N GLN A 55 5.05 -9.90 -10.07
CA GLN A 55 6.16 -10.01 -11.02
C GLN A 55 6.88 -11.36 -10.95
N MET A 56 6.84 -12.03 -9.80
CA MET A 56 7.38 -13.39 -9.66
C MET A 56 6.54 -14.47 -10.36
N ARG A 57 5.28 -14.17 -10.72
CA ARG A 57 4.49 -15.09 -11.56
C ARG A 57 5.03 -15.01 -12.99
N PRO A 58 5.32 -16.16 -13.64
CA PRO A 58 5.75 -16.17 -15.03
C PRO A 58 4.71 -15.45 -15.87
N GLN A 59 5.11 -14.29 -16.38
CA GLN A 59 4.34 -13.55 -17.38
C GLN A 59 4.56 -14.30 -18.68
N GLU A 60 3.50 -14.91 -19.24
CA GLU A 60 3.58 -15.45 -20.60
C GLU A 60 4.00 -14.30 -21.52
N VAL A 61 5.19 -14.45 -22.11
CA VAL A 61 5.69 -13.51 -23.11
C VAL A 61 4.80 -13.71 -24.32
N VAL A 62 3.78 -12.87 -24.46
CA VAL A 62 2.95 -12.82 -25.67
C VAL A 62 3.84 -12.27 -26.76
N ILE A 63 4.50 -13.17 -27.49
CA ILE A 63 5.22 -12.83 -28.71
C ILE A 63 4.14 -12.42 -29.71
N LYS A 64 3.95 -11.10 -29.86
CA LYS A 64 3.20 -10.57 -31.00
C LYS A 64 3.98 -11.00 -32.24
N LYS A 65 3.42 -11.94 -33.01
CA LYS A 65 3.79 -12.09 -34.41
C LYS A 65 3.19 -10.87 -35.11
N ASP A 66 4.04 -9.92 -35.45
CA ASP A 66 3.72 -8.95 -36.50
C ASP A 66 3.46 -9.76 -37.77
N GLU A 67 2.21 -9.71 -38.25
CA GLU A 67 1.81 -10.10 -39.61
C GLU A 67 2.05 -8.94 -40.57
#